data_AF-A0A336KNX6-F1
#
_entry.id   AF-A0A336KNX6-F1
#
_cell.length_a   1.000
_cell.length_b   1.000
_cell.length_c   1.000
_cell.angle_alpha   90.00
_cell.angle_beta   90.00
_cell.angle_gamma   90.00
#
_symmetry.space_group_name_H-M   'P 1'
#
loop_
_entity.id
_entity.type
_entity.pdbx_description
1 polymer ?
#
loop_
_entity_poly.entity_id
_entity_poly.type
_entity_poly.pdbx_seq_one_letter_code
_entity_poly.pdbx_strand_id
1 'polypeptide(L)'
;MTSLRVGLLARPILARQLLRQDVNLMRSGFISREFASKPGSRGFFSGVFKPIAIGIAIGAGVGTGYSILTKEETGIPGTIIKQNDKPLIIDKFPENVKIMRQIKNPQDSTGLDLVLFQFQTCPFCCKVRSYLDYKGLSYSVVEVDAVLRQAIKWSPYKKVPLLLAKTKSGKYVQLTDSSMIVSAIETYLKNPDKDMAEIAALYPNVSFMDEQGKKKTDVFNKYFLMFTDEKATKNNKEEIKHEKDWRAWADDHLVHLISPNVYRNRTEALETFEWFSQTGEWDVHFPKWERNLMVYMGAAAMYMISKRLKKRHNLTDDVRSHIYQACDKWTDELKKRNTQFMGGKKPNLADLAVFGVLSSMEGCLAFKDCLDNTKIGSWFYDVKAHVQRNRGNGVPA
;
A
#
# COMPACT_ATOMS: atom_id res chain seq x y z
N MET A 1 -1.00 51.06 -78.89
CA MET A 1 -1.39 51.95 -77.77
C MET A 1 -0.44 51.66 -76.62
N THR A 2 0.65 52.43 -76.49
CA THR A 2 0.82 53.52 -75.48
C THR A 2 0.75 52.97 -74.04
N SER A 3 1.70 53.16 -73.12
CA SER A 3 2.95 53.92 -73.07
C SER A 3 3.64 53.65 -71.71
N LEU A 4 4.97 53.81 -71.66
CA LEU A 4 5.83 54.30 -70.55
C LEU A 4 5.82 53.55 -69.18
N ARG A 5 6.96 53.07 -68.62
CA ARG A 5 8.19 53.75 -68.11
C ARG A 5 7.86 54.83 -67.05
N VAL A 6 8.55 55.08 -65.93
CA VAL A 6 9.83 54.68 -65.32
C VAL A 6 9.88 55.39 -63.94
N GLY A 7 10.66 54.87 -62.99
CA GLY A 7 11.16 55.62 -61.81
C GLY A 7 11.99 54.72 -60.89
N LEU A 8 13.20 54.27 -61.28
CA LEU A 8 14.53 54.86 -60.97
C LEU A 8 14.86 54.95 -59.47
N LEU A 9 15.72 54.05 -58.95
CA LEU A 9 17.16 54.22 -58.61
C LEU A 9 17.38 55.00 -57.28
N ALA A 10 18.17 54.53 -56.30
CA ALA A 10 19.57 54.10 -56.41
C ALA A 10 20.04 53.15 -55.25
N ARG A 11 21.16 52.48 -55.52
CA ARG A 11 21.93 51.49 -54.73
C ARG A 11 23.07 52.19 -53.89
N PRO A 12 24.23 51.56 -53.53
CA PRO A 12 24.58 50.38 -52.69
C PRO A 12 25.73 50.70 -51.66
N ILE A 13 26.33 49.67 -51.02
CA ILE A 13 27.76 49.53 -50.55
C ILE A 13 28.02 49.53 -49.03
N LEU A 14 29.00 48.67 -48.65
CA LEU A 14 29.69 48.41 -47.37
C LEU A 14 29.09 47.29 -46.50
N ALA A 15 29.52 46.04 -46.62
CA ALA A 15 30.84 45.47 -46.30
C ALA A 15 31.18 45.47 -44.79
N ARG A 16 31.31 44.25 -44.26
CA ARG A 16 32.30 43.82 -43.27
C ARG A 16 32.73 44.86 -42.23
N GLN A 17 31.98 44.93 -41.14
CA GLN A 17 32.50 45.21 -39.81
C GLN A 17 31.36 44.91 -38.85
N LEU A 18 31.41 43.73 -38.21
CA LEU A 18 30.80 43.36 -36.92
C LEU A 18 31.00 41.84 -36.71
N LEU A 19 32.23 41.39 -36.97
CA LEU A 19 32.80 40.15 -36.46
C LEU A 19 33.93 40.59 -35.52
N ARG A 20 33.88 40.12 -34.26
CA ARG A 20 34.82 40.33 -33.13
C ARG A 20 34.44 41.43 -32.12
N GLN A 21 33.66 40.99 -31.14
CA GLN A 21 33.51 41.41 -29.73
C GLN A 21 32.12 40.86 -29.36
N ASP A 22 31.94 39.71 -28.71
CA ASP A 22 32.51 39.28 -27.44
C ASP A 22 32.59 37.75 -27.36
N VAL A 23 33.75 37.22 -27.73
CA VAL A 23 34.24 35.93 -27.25
C VAL A 23 35.48 36.27 -26.44
N ASN A 24 35.47 35.91 -25.15
CA ASN A 24 36.46 36.19 -24.10
C ASN A 24 36.12 37.37 -23.17
N LEU A 25 35.15 37.16 -22.29
CA LEU A 25 35.28 37.62 -20.91
C LEU A 25 34.70 36.54 -19.98
N MET A 26 35.43 36.27 -18.90
CA MET A 26 35.13 35.37 -17.79
C MET A 26 35.60 33.91 -17.91
N ARG A 27 36.92 33.74 -17.83
CA ARG A 27 37.54 32.59 -17.18
C ARG A 27 38.42 33.12 -16.02
N SER A 28 38.24 32.54 -14.83
CA SER A 28 39.05 32.66 -13.59
C SER A 28 38.83 33.92 -12.72
N GLY A 29 38.44 33.87 -11.43
CA GLY A 29 38.16 32.76 -10.50
C GLY A 29 37.86 33.28 -9.06
N PHE A 30 37.18 32.42 -8.26
CA PHE A 30 37.08 32.36 -6.77
C PHE A 30 36.47 33.60 -6.02
N ILE A 31 35.49 33.58 -5.10
CA ILE A 31 34.84 32.60 -4.19
C ILE A 31 33.46 33.14 -3.70
N SER A 32 32.53 32.21 -3.40
CA SER A 32 31.33 32.28 -2.53
C SER A 32 30.06 33.08 -2.92
N ARG A 33 29.04 32.36 -3.40
CA ARG A 33 27.76 32.14 -2.69
C ARG A 33 26.83 31.24 -3.53
N GLU A 34 26.48 30.09 -2.97
CA GLU A 34 25.46 29.18 -3.51
C GLU A 34 24.09 29.86 -3.58
N PHE A 35 23.44 29.80 -4.74
CA PHE A 35 21.98 29.79 -4.84
C PHE A 35 21.56 28.70 -5.82
N ALA A 36 21.25 27.53 -5.25
CA ALA A 36 20.57 26.44 -5.93
C ALA A 36 19.14 26.86 -6.29
N SER A 37 18.84 26.91 -7.58
CA SER A 37 17.47 26.98 -8.09
C SER A 37 16.80 25.62 -7.91
N LYS A 38 15.81 25.56 -7.01
CA LYS A 38 14.93 24.40 -6.80
C LYS A 38 14.06 24.16 -8.06
N PRO A 39 14.01 22.93 -8.62
CA PRO A 39 12.90 22.52 -9.44
C PRO A 39 11.73 22.16 -8.52
N GLY A 40 10.59 22.85 -8.68
CA GLY A 40 9.39 22.65 -7.87
C GLY A 40 8.74 21.29 -8.13
N SER A 41 8.95 20.35 -7.21
CA SER A 41 8.12 19.15 -7.09
C SER A 41 6.76 19.53 -6.50
N ARG A 42 5.74 19.73 -7.34
CA ARG A 42 4.34 19.68 -6.86
C ARG A 42 3.99 18.22 -6.61
N GLY A 43 4.34 17.75 -5.42
CA GLY A 43 3.78 16.52 -4.86
C GLY A 43 2.27 16.69 -4.69
N PHE A 44 1.52 15.67 -5.08
CA PHE A 44 0.05 15.57 -5.07
C PHE A 44 -0.58 15.66 -3.65
N PHE A 45 0.17 16.10 -2.63
CA PHE A 45 -0.25 16.13 -1.22
C PHE A 45 -0.01 17.48 -0.50
N SER A 46 0.28 18.58 -1.21
CA SER A 46 0.51 19.89 -0.56
C SER A 46 -0.59 20.94 -0.79
N GLY A 47 -1.82 20.56 -1.16
CA GLY A 47 -2.84 21.52 -1.59
C GLY A 47 -4.23 21.42 -0.96
N VAL A 48 -4.70 20.25 -0.52
CA VAL A 48 -6.12 20.08 -0.15
C VAL A 48 -6.27 19.19 1.08
N PHE A 49 -5.73 19.62 2.21
CA PHE A 49 -6.25 19.23 3.53
C PHE A 49 -5.90 20.39 4.48
N LYS A 50 -6.75 21.42 4.51
CA LYS A 50 -6.93 22.12 5.79
C LYS A 50 -7.43 21.04 6.75
N PRO A 51 -6.79 20.82 7.91
CA PRO A 51 -7.26 19.83 8.86
C PRO A 51 -8.57 20.36 9.44
N ILE A 52 -9.71 19.92 8.91
CA ILE A 52 -10.92 19.92 9.72
C ILE A 52 -10.75 18.71 10.63
N ALA A 53 -10.21 18.97 11.82
CA ALA A 53 -10.13 18.01 12.90
C ALA A 53 -11.57 17.59 13.26
N ILE A 54 -11.96 16.39 12.87
CA ILE A 54 -13.17 15.73 13.38
C ILE A 54 -12.66 14.66 14.35
N GLY A 55 -12.62 15.04 15.63
CA GLY A 55 -12.23 14.17 16.72
C GLY A 55 -13.28 13.09 16.97
N ILE A 56 -12.83 11.88 17.27
CA ILE A 56 -13.67 10.85 17.87
C ILE A 56 -13.17 10.67 19.30
N ALA A 57 -13.98 11.11 20.26
CA ALA A 57 -13.79 10.83 21.67
C ALA A 57 -14.40 9.45 21.97
N ILE A 58 -13.62 8.55 22.59
CA ILE A 58 -14.12 7.31 23.18
C ILE A 58 -13.92 7.47 24.70
N GLY A 59 -15.03 7.62 25.41
CA GLY A 59 -15.07 8.34 26.69
C GLY A 59 -14.74 7.52 27.96
N ALA A 60 -14.28 8.26 28.97
CA ALA A 60 -14.88 8.32 30.31
C ALA A 60 -14.30 9.56 31.04
N GLY A 61 -15.13 10.59 31.28
CA GLY A 61 -14.79 11.73 32.13
C GLY A 61 -14.15 12.93 31.44
N VAL A 62 -14.93 13.99 31.26
CA VAL A 62 -14.55 15.36 30.87
C VAL A 62 -14.26 15.56 29.37
N GLY A 63 -15.29 16.02 28.64
CA GLY A 63 -15.14 16.52 27.27
C GLY A 63 -16.44 16.59 26.47
N THR A 64 -17.46 17.26 27.00
CA THR A 64 -18.63 17.70 26.22
C THR A 64 -18.17 18.68 25.12
N GLY A 65 -18.21 18.27 23.86
CA GLY A 65 -18.03 19.18 22.72
C GLY A 65 -17.74 18.50 21.38
N TYR A 66 -18.73 18.56 20.49
CA TYR A 66 -18.66 18.40 19.02
C TYR A 66 -18.51 16.98 18.42
N SER A 67 -19.63 16.36 18.02
CA SER A 67 -20.25 16.61 16.70
C SER A 67 -21.46 15.69 16.49
N ILE A 68 -22.66 16.22 16.76
CA ILE A 68 -23.93 15.68 16.27
C ILE A 68 -24.45 16.73 15.28
N LEU A 69 -24.15 16.56 14.00
CA LEU A 69 -24.85 17.25 12.92
C LEU A 69 -25.09 16.28 11.75
N THR A 70 -26.19 15.55 11.91
CA THR A 70 -27.27 15.36 10.93
C THR A 70 -26.94 15.44 9.43
N LYS A 71 -27.07 14.28 8.76
CA LYS A 71 -27.99 14.03 7.65
C LYS A 71 -28.25 15.22 6.70
N GLU A 72 -27.33 15.48 5.79
CA GLU A 72 -27.64 16.19 4.55
C GLU A 72 -26.78 15.60 3.43
N GLU A 73 -27.45 15.04 2.40
CA GLU A 73 -26.85 14.45 1.20
C GLU A 73 -26.27 15.56 0.30
N THR A 74 -25.34 16.36 0.84
CA THR A 74 -24.66 17.38 0.05
C THR A 74 -23.57 16.67 -0.75
N GLY A 75 -23.67 16.75 -2.08
CA GLY A 75 -22.72 16.21 -3.05
C GLY A 75 -21.35 16.88 -3.04
N ILE A 76 -20.87 17.27 -1.87
CA ILE A 76 -19.56 17.86 -1.62
C ILE A 76 -18.55 16.71 -1.49
N PRO A 77 -17.44 16.72 -2.25
CA PRO A 77 -16.36 15.75 -2.09
C PRO A 77 -15.86 15.69 -0.65
N GLY A 78 -15.78 14.47 -0.09
CA GLY A 78 -15.31 14.23 1.27
C GLY A 78 -16.38 14.13 2.37
N THR A 79 -17.66 14.39 2.07
CA THR A 79 -18.75 14.22 3.06
C THR A 79 -18.95 12.73 3.38
N ILE A 80 -19.00 12.39 4.68
CA ILE A 80 -19.32 11.03 5.14
C ILE A 80 -20.82 10.79 4.93
N ILE A 81 -21.14 9.85 4.05
CA ILE A 81 -22.51 9.49 3.64
C ILE A 81 -23.11 8.45 4.59
N LYS A 82 -22.28 7.51 5.06
CA LYS A 82 -22.72 6.43 5.93
C LYS A 82 -21.56 5.92 6.77
N GLN A 83 -21.78 5.86 8.08
CA GLN A 83 -20.96 5.12 9.02
C GLN A 83 -21.68 3.80 9.32
N ASN A 84 -21.00 2.67 9.13
CA ASN A 84 -21.47 1.38 9.62
C ASN A 84 -20.73 1.12 10.94
N ASP A 85 -21.44 1.25 12.07
CA ASP A 85 -20.82 1.25 13.39
C ASP A 85 -20.49 -0.14 13.94
N LYS A 86 -21.07 -1.20 13.38
CA LYS A 86 -20.88 -2.55 13.93
C LYS A 86 -20.07 -3.42 12.98
N PRO A 87 -19.00 -4.08 13.47
CA PRO A 87 -18.28 -5.07 12.68
C PRO A 87 -19.21 -6.25 12.39
N LEU A 88 -18.99 -6.92 11.25
CA LEU A 88 -19.74 -8.12 10.93
C LEU A 88 -19.30 -9.25 11.85
N ILE A 89 -20.25 -9.82 12.59
CA ILE A 89 -20.06 -11.00 13.44
C ILE A 89 -20.88 -12.14 12.84
N ILE A 90 -20.25 -13.29 12.65
CA ILE A 90 -20.90 -14.52 12.21
C ILE A 90 -20.84 -15.56 13.32
N ASP A 91 -21.90 -16.34 13.47
CA ASP A 91 -22.02 -17.28 14.60
C ASP A 91 -21.10 -18.49 14.47
N LYS A 92 -20.82 -18.92 13.23
CA LYS A 92 -20.01 -20.11 12.92
C LYS A 92 -19.10 -19.84 11.73
N PHE A 93 -18.04 -20.64 11.62
CA PHE A 93 -17.18 -20.63 10.44
C PHE A 93 -18.02 -20.98 9.20
N PRO A 94 -17.83 -20.29 8.05
CA PRO A 94 -18.66 -20.48 6.87
C PRO A 94 -18.63 -21.92 6.34
N GLU A 95 -19.82 -22.47 6.06
CA GLU A 95 -19.97 -23.79 5.46
C GLU A 95 -19.35 -23.81 4.04
N ASN A 96 -18.75 -24.94 3.66
CA ASN A 96 -18.07 -25.15 2.37
C ASN A 96 -16.80 -24.32 2.13
N VAL A 97 -16.25 -23.68 3.16
CA VAL A 97 -14.92 -23.08 3.10
C VAL A 97 -13.90 -24.07 3.64
N LYS A 98 -12.88 -24.39 2.85
CA LYS A 98 -11.79 -25.28 3.25
C LYS A 98 -10.58 -24.47 3.71
N ILE A 99 -10.10 -24.77 4.92
CA ILE A 99 -8.78 -24.31 5.38
C ILE A 99 -7.74 -25.16 4.64
N MET A 100 -6.78 -24.51 4.00
CA MET A 100 -5.78 -25.19 3.15
C MET A 100 -4.45 -25.38 3.88
N ARG A 101 -4.08 -24.43 4.73
CA ARG A 101 -2.82 -24.44 5.47
C ARG A 101 -3.01 -23.86 6.86
N GLN A 102 -2.27 -24.38 7.82
CA GLN A 102 -2.16 -23.81 9.16
C GLN A 102 -0.71 -23.41 9.42
N ILE A 103 -0.49 -22.20 9.92
CA ILE A 103 0.78 -21.76 10.46
C ILE A 103 0.68 -21.88 11.97
N LYS A 104 1.42 -22.81 12.58
CA LYS A 104 1.39 -23.06 14.02
C LYS A 104 2.71 -22.67 14.65
N ASN A 105 2.66 -21.71 15.56
CA ASN A 105 3.80 -21.38 16.40
C ASN A 105 3.55 -21.92 17.82
N PRO A 106 4.32 -22.90 18.31
CA PRO A 106 4.18 -23.40 19.69
C PRO A 106 4.41 -22.33 20.77
N GLN A 107 5.08 -21.22 20.43
CA GLN A 107 5.31 -20.10 21.35
C GLN A 107 4.17 -19.08 21.36
N ASP A 108 3.16 -19.23 20.50
CA ASP A 108 2.00 -18.34 20.50
C ASP A 108 1.07 -18.64 21.68
N SER A 109 1.08 -17.73 22.66
CA SER A 109 0.23 -17.78 23.85
C SER A 109 -0.89 -16.73 23.83
N THR A 110 -1.17 -16.12 22.68
CA THR A 110 -2.14 -15.00 22.59
C THR A 110 -3.59 -15.45 22.71
N GLY A 111 -3.87 -16.74 22.46
CA GLY A 111 -5.23 -17.30 22.47
C GLY A 111 -6.08 -16.86 21.27
N LEU A 112 -5.48 -16.18 20.28
CA LEU A 112 -6.16 -15.80 19.06
C LEU A 112 -6.35 -17.01 18.13
N ASP A 113 -7.59 -17.21 17.67
CA ASP A 113 -7.91 -18.11 16.57
C ASP A 113 -8.22 -17.27 15.33
N LEU A 114 -7.25 -17.22 14.40
CA LEU A 114 -7.25 -16.36 13.23
C LEU A 114 -7.38 -17.21 11.96
N VAL A 115 -8.29 -16.85 11.06
CA VAL A 115 -8.41 -17.44 9.72
C VAL A 115 -8.29 -16.35 8.66
N LEU A 116 -7.19 -16.38 7.91
CA LEU A 116 -6.86 -15.43 6.84
C LEU A 116 -7.33 -15.96 5.49
N PHE A 117 -8.26 -15.25 4.87
CA PHE A 117 -8.66 -15.42 3.47
C PHE A 117 -7.77 -14.54 2.60
N GLN A 118 -7.02 -15.14 1.68
CA GLN A 118 -6.01 -14.42 0.92
C GLN A 118 -5.86 -14.90 -0.53
N PHE A 119 -5.09 -14.12 -1.29
CA PHE A 119 -4.28 -14.64 -2.39
C PHE A 119 -2.82 -14.64 -1.93
N GLN A 120 -2.12 -15.75 -2.11
CA GLN A 120 -0.76 -15.94 -1.65
C GLN A 120 0.19 -14.84 -2.18
N THR A 121 0.04 -14.40 -3.43
CA THR A 121 0.92 -13.38 -4.03
C THR A 121 0.32 -11.97 -4.03
N CYS A 122 -0.79 -11.72 -3.32
CA CYS A 122 -1.35 -10.38 -3.23
C CYS A 122 -0.57 -9.50 -2.24
N PRO A 123 -0.16 -8.26 -2.60
CA PRO A 123 0.61 -7.37 -1.72
C PRO A 123 -0.10 -7.07 -0.40
N PHE A 124 -1.42 -6.87 -0.44
CA PHE A 124 -2.21 -6.62 0.77
C PHE A 124 -2.24 -7.85 1.70
N CYS A 125 -2.27 -9.06 1.13
CA CYS A 125 -2.24 -10.30 1.91
C CYS A 125 -0.85 -10.60 2.45
N CYS A 126 0.19 -10.38 1.64
CA CYS A 126 1.59 -10.48 2.04
C CYS A 126 1.88 -9.56 3.23
N LYS A 127 1.37 -8.33 3.25
CA LYS A 127 1.47 -7.43 4.39
C LYS A 127 0.90 -8.03 5.68
N VAL A 128 -0.30 -8.59 5.63
CA VAL A 128 -0.91 -9.24 6.80
C VAL A 128 -0.08 -10.44 7.24
N ARG A 129 0.33 -11.32 6.31
CA ARG A 129 1.18 -12.48 6.64
C ARG A 129 2.53 -12.07 7.24
N SER A 130 3.22 -11.11 6.65
CA SER A 130 4.50 -10.61 7.16
C SER A 130 4.35 -10.08 8.59
N TYR A 131 3.23 -9.42 8.90
CA TYR A 131 2.92 -9.00 10.26
C TYR A 131 2.66 -10.17 11.21
N LEU A 132 1.77 -11.11 10.84
CA LEU A 132 1.45 -12.28 11.66
C LEU A 132 2.68 -13.14 11.93
N ASP A 133 3.47 -13.40 10.89
CA ASP A 133 4.72 -14.17 10.95
C ASP A 133 5.76 -13.46 11.83
N TYR A 134 5.94 -12.14 11.69
CA TYR A 134 6.86 -11.36 12.53
C TYR A 134 6.45 -11.35 14.00
N LYS A 135 5.15 -11.30 14.29
CA LYS A 135 4.60 -11.37 15.65
C LYS A 135 4.56 -12.80 16.19
N GLY A 136 4.85 -13.80 15.36
CA GLY A 136 4.83 -15.21 15.71
C GLY A 136 3.43 -15.72 16.04
N LEU A 137 2.39 -15.15 15.43
CA LEU A 137 1.01 -15.56 15.64
C LEU A 137 0.68 -16.82 14.83
N SER A 138 -0.11 -17.70 15.41
CA SER A 138 -0.69 -18.85 14.73
C SER A 138 -1.93 -18.42 13.95
N TYR A 139 -2.08 -18.93 12.74
CA TYR A 139 -3.24 -18.62 11.90
C TYR A 139 -3.50 -19.71 10.87
N SER A 140 -4.77 -19.85 10.51
CA SER A 140 -5.22 -20.68 9.40
C SER A 140 -5.31 -19.85 8.13
N VAL A 141 -5.10 -20.49 6.99
CA VAL A 141 -5.13 -19.86 5.67
C VAL A 141 -6.20 -20.52 4.81
N VAL A 142 -7.06 -19.69 4.25
CA VAL A 142 -7.98 -20.04 3.16
C VAL A 142 -7.47 -19.36 1.91
N GLU A 143 -7.01 -20.15 0.96
CA GLU A 143 -6.63 -19.63 -0.36
C GLU A 143 -7.92 -19.40 -1.19
N VAL A 144 -8.09 -18.17 -1.68
CA VAL A 144 -9.28 -17.78 -2.42
C VAL A 144 -9.00 -17.88 -3.92
N ASP A 145 -9.90 -18.49 -4.69
CA ASP A 145 -9.81 -18.45 -6.15
C ASP A 145 -9.94 -17.00 -6.65
N ALA A 146 -8.99 -16.53 -7.46
CA ALA A 146 -8.90 -15.14 -7.88
C ALA A 146 -10.04 -14.70 -8.82
N VAL A 147 -10.67 -15.66 -9.52
CA VAL A 147 -11.69 -15.46 -10.56
C VAL A 147 -13.09 -15.69 -10.00
N LEU A 148 -13.39 -16.89 -9.51
CA LEU A 148 -14.68 -17.34 -8.99
C LEU A 148 -14.95 -16.91 -7.55
N ARG A 149 -13.89 -16.66 -6.75
CA ARG A 149 -13.95 -16.13 -5.37
C ARG A 149 -14.95 -16.83 -4.46
N GLN A 150 -15.09 -18.15 -4.63
CA GLN A 150 -16.13 -18.94 -3.99
C GLN A 150 -16.04 -18.88 -2.45
N ALA A 151 -14.81 -18.95 -1.92
CA ALA A 151 -14.51 -18.96 -0.49
C ALA A 151 -14.94 -17.68 0.26
N ILE A 152 -15.25 -16.58 -0.44
CA ILE A 152 -15.72 -15.32 0.16
C ILE A 152 -17.13 -14.92 -0.31
N LYS A 153 -17.88 -15.85 -0.94
CA LYS A 153 -19.27 -15.59 -1.37
C LYS A 153 -20.24 -15.31 -0.22
N TRP A 154 -19.96 -15.83 0.97
CA TRP A 154 -20.75 -15.58 2.18
C TRP A 154 -20.58 -14.15 2.73
N SER A 155 -19.43 -13.51 2.52
CA SER A 155 -19.15 -12.18 3.08
C SER A 155 -19.69 -11.06 2.19
N PRO A 156 -20.27 -9.98 2.73
CA PRO A 156 -20.56 -8.78 1.93
C PRO A 156 -19.28 -8.12 1.37
N TYR A 157 -18.12 -8.39 1.97
CA TYR A 157 -16.82 -7.89 1.52
C TYR A 157 -16.18 -8.86 0.52
N LYS A 158 -16.14 -8.48 -0.76
CA LYS A 158 -15.68 -9.33 -1.88
C LYS A 158 -14.21 -9.14 -2.27
N LYS A 159 -13.38 -8.75 -1.30
CA LYS A 159 -11.94 -8.52 -1.49
C LYS A 159 -11.13 -9.30 -0.45
N VAL A 160 -9.84 -9.44 -0.73
CA VAL A 160 -8.84 -10.00 0.19
C VAL A 160 -7.74 -8.97 0.47
N PRO A 161 -7.06 -9.02 1.63
CA PRO A 161 -7.28 -9.97 2.72
C PRO A 161 -8.59 -9.71 3.47
N LEU A 162 -9.20 -10.80 3.92
CA LEU A 162 -10.29 -10.82 4.89
C LEU A 162 -9.83 -11.74 6.01
N LEU A 163 -9.98 -11.33 7.26
CA LEU A 163 -9.58 -12.14 8.41
C LEU A 163 -10.77 -12.38 9.32
N LEU A 164 -11.02 -13.63 9.69
CA LEU A 164 -11.92 -13.98 10.77
C LEU A 164 -11.11 -14.18 12.04
N ALA A 165 -11.48 -13.48 13.11
CA ALA A 165 -10.92 -13.69 14.44
C ALA A 165 -12.02 -14.24 15.35
N LYS A 166 -11.73 -15.33 16.07
CA LYS A 166 -12.70 -15.90 17.02
C LYS A 166 -12.80 -15.01 18.25
N THR A 167 -14.03 -14.71 18.67
CA THR A 167 -14.34 -13.96 19.88
C THR A 167 -14.34 -14.88 21.10
N LYS A 168 -14.27 -14.31 22.31
CA LYS A 168 -14.39 -15.02 23.58
C LYS A 168 -15.73 -15.77 23.72
N SER A 169 -16.77 -15.29 23.03
CA SER A 169 -18.08 -15.96 22.96
C SER A 169 -18.14 -17.13 21.97
N GLY A 170 -17.05 -17.43 21.26
CA GLY A 170 -16.95 -18.52 20.29
C GLY A 170 -17.46 -18.19 18.88
N LYS A 171 -17.95 -16.96 18.64
CA LYS A 171 -18.33 -16.44 17.32
C LYS A 171 -17.10 -15.95 16.55
N TYR A 172 -17.27 -15.50 15.30
CA TYR A 172 -16.19 -14.89 14.53
C TYR A 172 -16.52 -13.45 14.17
N VAL A 173 -15.59 -12.53 14.48
CA VAL A 173 -15.63 -11.16 13.95
C VAL A 173 -14.84 -11.09 12.65
N GLN A 174 -15.41 -10.44 11.64
CA GLN A 174 -14.75 -10.20 10.37
C GLN A 174 -13.97 -8.87 10.39
N LEU A 175 -12.67 -8.96 10.15
CA LEU A 175 -11.78 -7.84 9.89
C LEU A 175 -11.52 -7.72 8.38
N THR A 176 -11.52 -6.49 7.89
CA THR A 176 -11.35 -6.17 6.46
C THR A 176 -10.36 -5.04 6.30
N ASP A 177 -9.78 -4.88 5.11
CA ASP A 177 -8.65 -3.97 4.85
C ASP A 177 -7.36 -4.44 5.54
N SER A 178 -6.31 -4.59 4.76
CA SER A 178 -5.03 -5.11 5.24
C SER A 178 -4.37 -4.26 6.33
N SER A 179 -4.52 -2.93 6.29
CA SER A 179 -3.95 -2.04 7.30
C SER A 179 -4.78 -2.02 8.57
N MET A 180 -6.11 -2.07 8.44
CA MET A 180 -7.01 -2.23 9.59
C MET A 180 -6.76 -3.56 10.30
N ILE A 181 -6.62 -4.68 9.57
CA ILE A 181 -6.32 -6.00 10.17
C ILE A 181 -5.05 -5.92 11.03
N VAL A 182 -3.97 -5.36 10.49
CA VAL A 182 -2.70 -5.18 11.22
C VAL A 182 -2.89 -4.30 12.46
N SER A 183 -3.59 -3.16 12.32
CA SER A 183 -3.81 -2.24 13.45
C SER A 183 -4.70 -2.84 14.55
N ALA A 184 -5.73 -3.58 14.17
CA ALA A 184 -6.65 -4.22 15.10
C ALA A 184 -5.95 -5.31 15.89
N ILE A 185 -5.16 -6.18 15.24
CA ILE A 185 -4.41 -7.22 15.94
C ILE A 185 -3.33 -6.60 16.82
N GLU A 186 -2.59 -5.58 16.35
CA GLU A 186 -1.57 -4.92 17.19
C GLU A 186 -2.20 -4.26 18.41
N THR A 187 -3.38 -3.65 18.25
CA THR A 187 -4.16 -3.08 19.34
C THR A 187 -4.59 -4.16 20.34
N TYR A 188 -5.06 -5.31 19.86
CA TYR A 188 -5.42 -6.44 20.72
C TYR A 188 -4.21 -6.97 21.51
N LEU A 189 -3.05 -7.13 20.87
CA LEU A 189 -1.83 -7.61 21.55
C LEU A 189 -1.36 -6.67 22.68
N LYS A 190 -1.81 -5.41 22.68
CA LYS A 190 -1.57 -4.45 23.77
C LYS A 190 -2.71 -4.39 24.80
N ASN A 191 -3.88 -4.93 24.48
CA ASN A 191 -5.09 -4.93 25.31
C ASN A 191 -5.77 -6.31 25.28
N PRO A 192 -5.10 -7.39 25.74
CA PRO A 192 -5.59 -8.77 25.62
C PRO A 192 -6.87 -9.03 26.45
N ASP A 193 -7.18 -8.15 27.39
CA ASP A 193 -8.40 -8.11 28.18
C ASP A 193 -9.66 -7.83 27.33
N LYS A 194 -9.53 -7.09 26.22
CA LYS A 194 -10.66 -6.77 25.33
C LYS A 194 -11.00 -7.91 24.37
N ASP A 195 -12.26 -8.02 23.96
CA ASP A 195 -12.65 -8.94 22.89
C ASP A 195 -12.30 -8.37 21.50
N MET A 196 -12.01 -9.25 20.54
CA MET A 196 -11.72 -8.83 19.16
C MET A 196 -12.87 -8.08 18.50
N ALA A 197 -14.13 -8.35 18.88
CA ALA A 197 -15.28 -7.60 18.38
C ALA A 197 -15.30 -6.14 18.88
N GLU A 198 -14.89 -5.91 20.14
CA GLU A 198 -14.76 -4.56 20.69
C GLU A 198 -13.63 -3.80 20.00
N ILE A 199 -12.49 -4.46 19.77
CA ILE A 199 -11.37 -3.86 19.03
C ILE A 199 -11.77 -3.52 17.59
N ALA A 200 -12.48 -4.42 16.91
CA ALA A 200 -12.94 -4.20 15.54
C ALA A 200 -13.88 -2.99 15.41
N ALA A 201 -14.70 -2.72 16.43
CA ALA A 201 -15.61 -1.57 16.46
C ALA A 201 -14.87 -0.20 16.51
N LEU A 202 -13.60 -0.18 16.91
CA LEU A 202 -12.77 1.04 16.91
C LEU A 202 -12.35 1.49 15.50
N TYR A 203 -12.58 0.65 14.49
CA TYR A 203 -12.20 0.86 13.09
C TYR A 203 -13.43 0.85 12.17
N PRO A 204 -14.33 1.85 12.27
CA PRO A 204 -15.59 1.85 11.53
C PRO A 204 -15.37 2.01 10.03
N ASN A 205 -16.22 1.34 9.25
CA ASN A 205 -16.30 1.54 7.81
C ASN A 205 -17.06 2.84 7.52
N VAL A 206 -16.43 3.75 6.79
CA VAL A 206 -17.00 5.03 6.36
C VAL A 206 -17.15 5.05 4.85
N SER A 207 -18.30 5.52 4.37
CA SER A 207 -18.50 5.78 2.95
C SER A 207 -18.54 7.28 2.67
N PHE A 208 -17.83 7.74 1.65
CA PHE A 208 -17.74 9.15 1.24
C PHE A 208 -17.78 9.28 -0.28
N MET A 209 -18.13 10.46 -0.80
CA MET A 209 -17.99 10.76 -2.23
C MET A 209 -16.57 11.24 -2.51
N ASP A 210 -15.92 10.69 -3.53
CA ASP A 210 -14.67 11.26 -4.02
C ASP A 210 -14.90 12.52 -4.88
N GLU A 211 -13.81 13.18 -5.29
CA GLU A 211 -13.84 14.38 -6.13
C GLU A 211 -14.55 14.20 -7.47
N GLN A 212 -14.75 12.94 -7.90
CA GLN A 212 -15.44 12.58 -9.13
C GLN A 212 -16.90 12.22 -8.88
N GLY A 213 -17.43 12.46 -7.67
CA GLY A 213 -18.78 12.12 -7.27
C GLY A 213 -19.01 10.61 -7.09
N LYS A 214 -17.94 9.80 -7.04
CA LYS A 214 -18.04 8.35 -6.88
C LYS A 214 -18.00 7.98 -5.40
N LYS A 215 -18.99 7.21 -4.96
CA LYS A 215 -19.03 6.63 -3.62
C LYS A 215 -17.85 5.68 -3.41
N LYS A 216 -17.01 5.99 -2.43
CA LYS A 216 -15.93 5.14 -1.92
C LYS A 216 -16.24 4.71 -0.50
N THR A 217 -15.75 3.55 -0.11
CA THR A 217 -15.78 3.04 1.26
C THR A 217 -14.36 2.79 1.70
N ASP A 218 -14.00 3.27 2.88
CA ASP A 218 -12.70 3.06 3.51
C ASP A 218 -12.89 2.81 5.01
N VAL A 219 -11.85 2.30 5.66
CA VAL A 219 -11.84 2.07 7.11
C VAL A 219 -11.23 3.29 7.79
N PHE A 220 -12.00 3.95 8.64
CA PHE A 220 -11.49 5.05 9.44
C PHE A 220 -10.48 4.53 10.47
N ASN A 221 -9.48 5.33 10.81
CA ASN A 221 -8.42 4.98 11.74
C ASN A 221 -7.56 3.76 11.36
N LYS A 222 -7.58 3.27 10.11
CA LYS A 222 -6.88 2.02 9.73
C LYS A 222 -5.37 1.98 10.00
N TYR A 223 -4.71 3.13 10.13
CA TYR A 223 -3.29 3.23 10.52
C TYR A 223 -3.07 3.56 12.01
N PHE A 224 -4.12 3.86 12.76
CA PHE A 224 -4.05 4.23 14.16
C PHE A 224 -4.12 3.00 15.07
N LEU A 225 -3.26 2.97 16.10
CA LEU A 225 -3.28 1.93 17.12
C LEU A 225 -3.98 2.46 18.37
N MET A 226 -5.03 1.78 18.82
CA MET A 226 -5.90 2.28 19.88
C MET A 226 -5.35 1.89 21.26
N PHE A 227 -4.27 2.55 21.68
CA PHE A 227 -3.65 2.33 23.00
C PHE A 227 -4.35 3.11 24.12
N THR A 228 -4.35 2.55 25.33
CA THR A 228 -4.92 3.17 26.54
C THR A 228 -3.93 4.11 27.26
N ASP A 229 -2.62 4.02 26.96
CA ASP A 229 -1.58 4.83 27.62
C ASP A 229 -1.28 6.14 26.86
N GLU A 230 -1.90 7.23 27.32
CA GLU A 230 -1.69 8.58 26.80
C GLU A 230 -0.26 9.10 26.99
N LYS A 231 0.48 8.64 28.03
CA LYS A 231 1.84 9.14 28.31
C LYS A 231 2.85 8.59 27.31
N ALA A 232 2.79 7.30 27.01
CA ALA A 232 3.63 6.69 25.98
C ALA A 232 3.38 7.30 24.59
N THR A 233 2.11 7.63 24.30
CA THR A 233 1.70 8.25 23.04
C THR A 233 2.22 9.69 22.89
N LYS A 234 2.21 10.48 23.97
CA LYS A 234 2.73 11.86 23.95
C LYS A 234 4.24 11.92 23.70
N ASN A 235 5.02 11.02 24.32
CA ASN A 235 6.48 11.03 24.20
C ASN A 235 6.97 10.56 22.81
N ASN A 236 6.18 9.75 22.10
CA ASN A 236 6.56 9.15 20.79
C ASN A 236 5.69 9.65 19.62
N LYS A 237 5.05 10.82 19.75
CA LYS A 237 4.06 11.30 18.78
C LYS A 237 4.59 11.39 17.34
N GLU A 238 5.82 11.89 17.16
CA GLU A 238 6.44 12.04 15.84
C GLU A 238 6.79 10.68 15.23
N GLU A 239 7.30 9.73 16.01
CA GLU A 239 7.58 8.36 15.54
C GLU A 239 6.30 7.62 15.12
N ILE A 240 5.25 7.75 15.93
CA ILE A 240 3.94 7.19 15.64
C ILE A 240 3.35 7.79 14.36
N LYS A 241 3.52 9.10 14.15
CA LYS A 241 3.08 9.77 12.92
C LYS A 241 3.90 9.30 11.71
N HIS A 242 5.21 9.22 11.84
CA HIS A 242 6.12 8.78 10.78
C HIS A 242 5.80 7.35 10.32
N GLU A 243 5.58 6.42 11.26
CA GLU A 243 5.14 5.06 10.94
C GLU A 243 3.82 5.07 10.13
N LYS A 244 2.83 5.87 10.56
CA LYS A 244 1.54 5.98 9.86
C LYS A 244 1.71 6.50 8.44
N ASP A 245 2.51 7.54 8.26
CA ASP A 245 2.75 8.17 6.96
C ASP A 245 3.40 7.17 5.98
N TRP A 246 4.33 6.34 6.46
CA TRP A 246 4.95 5.29 5.63
C TRP A 246 4.03 4.10 5.35
N ARG A 247 3.18 3.70 6.30
CA ARG A 247 2.14 2.69 6.05
C ARG A 247 1.14 3.17 5.00
N ALA A 248 0.73 4.43 5.07
CA ALA A 248 -0.10 5.05 4.06
C ALA A 248 0.61 5.11 2.71
N TRP A 249 1.88 5.53 2.68
CA TRP A 249 2.67 5.55 1.45
C TRP A 249 2.81 4.17 0.79
N ALA A 250 2.95 3.10 1.58
CA ALA A 250 3.01 1.73 1.05
C ALA A 250 1.71 1.36 0.30
N ASP A 251 0.55 1.73 0.87
CA ASP A 251 -0.77 1.40 0.34
C ASP A 251 -1.25 2.34 -0.77
N ASP A 252 -0.85 3.62 -0.73
CA ASP A 252 -1.34 4.66 -1.64
C ASP A 252 -0.37 4.95 -2.79
N HIS A 253 0.88 4.47 -2.70
CA HIS A 253 1.89 4.70 -3.74
C HIS A 253 2.59 3.40 -4.15
N LEU A 254 3.31 2.75 -3.22
CA LEU A 254 4.20 1.64 -3.57
C LEU A 254 3.45 0.48 -4.24
N VAL A 255 2.28 0.09 -3.70
CA VAL A 255 1.49 -1.01 -4.26
C VAL A 255 1.05 -0.77 -5.71
N HIS A 256 0.82 0.50 -6.08
CA HIS A 256 0.41 0.88 -7.44
C HIS A 256 1.53 0.73 -8.47
N LEU A 257 2.78 0.56 -8.01
CA LEU A 257 3.93 0.30 -8.88
C LEU A 257 4.09 -1.19 -9.19
N ILE A 258 3.52 -2.10 -8.38
CA ILE A 258 3.71 -3.56 -8.53
C ILE A 258 3.10 -4.07 -9.85
N SER A 259 1.78 -3.89 -10.04
CA SER A 259 1.09 -4.45 -11.21
C SER A 259 1.65 -3.96 -12.56
N PRO A 260 1.92 -2.64 -12.75
CA PRO A 260 2.58 -2.17 -13.97
C PRO A 260 3.96 -2.78 -14.22
N ASN A 261 4.68 -3.15 -13.15
CA ASN A 261 6.02 -3.73 -13.24
C ASN A 261 5.99 -5.23 -13.52
N VAL A 262 5.18 -6.03 -12.82
CA VAL A 262 5.18 -7.50 -13.01
C VAL A 262 4.39 -7.93 -14.26
N TYR A 263 3.50 -7.09 -14.78
CA TYR A 263 2.69 -7.36 -15.99
C TYR A 263 3.04 -6.44 -17.17
N ARG A 264 4.33 -6.06 -17.31
CA ARG A 264 4.77 -5.05 -18.27
C ARG A 264 4.53 -5.46 -19.73
N ASN A 265 4.81 -6.73 -20.05
CA ASN A 265 4.56 -7.35 -21.36
C ASN A 265 3.86 -8.70 -21.17
N ARG A 266 3.47 -9.34 -22.28
CA ARG A 266 2.69 -10.59 -22.24
C ARG A 266 3.49 -11.74 -21.64
N THR A 267 4.79 -11.82 -21.93
CA THR A 267 5.70 -12.85 -21.41
C THR A 267 5.85 -12.73 -19.90
N GLU A 268 6.25 -11.55 -19.41
CA GLU A 268 6.34 -11.25 -17.96
C GLU A 268 5.01 -11.52 -17.26
N ALA A 269 3.88 -11.21 -17.91
CA ALA A 269 2.58 -11.47 -17.31
C ALA A 269 2.25 -12.96 -17.18
N LEU A 270 2.55 -13.77 -18.20
CA LEU A 270 2.34 -15.21 -18.13
C LEU A 270 3.28 -15.86 -17.11
N GLU A 271 4.57 -15.52 -17.15
CA GLU A 271 5.57 -15.99 -16.19
C GLU A 271 5.18 -15.65 -14.75
N THR A 272 4.68 -14.43 -14.52
CA THR A 272 4.19 -14.00 -13.20
C THR A 272 3.01 -14.85 -12.74
N PHE A 273 2.04 -15.15 -13.62
CA PHE A 273 0.89 -15.99 -13.25
C PHE A 273 1.25 -17.47 -13.06
N GLU A 274 2.22 -17.98 -13.82
CA GLU A 274 2.77 -19.32 -13.57
C GLU A 274 3.48 -19.38 -12.23
N TRP A 275 4.29 -18.37 -11.91
CA TRP A 275 4.93 -18.23 -10.59
C TRP A 275 3.89 -18.11 -9.46
N PHE A 276 2.79 -17.37 -9.68
CA PHE A 276 1.68 -17.28 -8.72
C PHE A 276 1.02 -18.64 -8.49
N SER A 277 0.77 -19.39 -9.56
CA SER A 277 0.23 -20.74 -9.46
C SER A 277 1.12 -21.67 -8.65
N GLN A 278 2.43 -21.59 -8.82
CA GLN A 278 3.39 -22.43 -8.09
C GLN A 278 3.46 -22.00 -6.61
N THR A 279 3.63 -20.70 -6.36
CA THR A 279 3.78 -20.17 -5.00
C THR A 279 2.51 -20.31 -4.17
N GLY A 280 1.34 -20.18 -4.81
CA GLY A 280 0.04 -20.39 -4.20
C GLY A 280 -0.42 -21.84 -4.14
N GLU A 281 0.39 -22.80 -4.63
CA GLU A 281 0.07 -24.23 -4.69
C GLU A 281 -1.32 -24.49 -5.33
N TRP A 282 -1.64 -23.74 -6.40
CA TRP A 282 -2.97 -23.78 -7.00
C TRP A 282 -3.29 -25.12 -7.66
N ASP A 283 -2.27 -25.86 -8.07
CA ASP A 283 -2.39 -27.22 -8.59
C ASP A 283 -2.79 -28.24 -7.51
N VAL A 284 -2.51 -27.95 -6.24
CA VAL A 284 -2.92 -28.76 -5.08
C VAL A 284 -4.31 -28.33 -4.60
N HIS A 285 -4.61 -27.04 -4.62
CA HIS A 285 -5.82 -26.49 -4.01
C HIS A 285 -7.02 -26.40 -4.97
N PHE A 286 -6.79 -26.30 -6.27
CA PHE A 286 -7.85 -26.10 -7.27
C PHE A 286 -7.78 -27.17 -8.38
N PRO A 287 -8.92 -27.54 -8.97
CA PRO A 287 -8.96 -28.39 -10.16
C PRO A 287 -8.10 -27.81 -11.29
N LYS A 288 -7.45 -28.68 -12.08
CA LYS A 288 -6.57 -28.27 -13.18
C LYS A 288 -7.20 -27.27 -14.15
N TRP A 289 -8.50 -27.39 -14.43
CA TRP A 289 -9.20 -26.47 -15.33
C TRP A 289 -9.35 -25.07 -14.72
N GLU A 290 -9.64 -24.98 -13.40
CA GLU A 290 -9.79 -23.71 -12.66
C GLU A 290 -8.43 -23.03 -12.51
N ARG A 291 -7.38 -23.81 -12.20
CA ARG A 291 -5.99 -23.33 -12.27
C ARG A 291 -5.65 -22.75 -13.63
N ASN A 292 -5.88 -23.49 -14.71
CA ASN A 292 -5.55 -23.03 -16.07
C ASN A 292 -6.34 -21.76 -16.43
N LEU A 293 -7.61 -21.68 -16.01
CA LEU A 293 -8.42 -20.48 -16.16
C LEU A 293 -7.77 -19.29 -15.44
N MET A 294 -7.41 -19.44 -14.16
CA MET A 294 -6.75 -18.39 -13.39
C MET A 294 -5.43 -17.93 -14.02
N VAL A 295 -4.60 -18.86 -14.49
CA VAL A 295 -3.29 -18.53 -15.09
C VAL A 295 -3.47 -17.78 -16.42
N TYR A 296 -4.14 -18.39 -17.40
CA TYR A 296 -4.16 -17.83 -18.75
C TYR A 296 -5.10 -16.63 -18.88
N MET A 297 -6.31 -16.70 -18.33
CA MET A 297 -7.25 -15.56 -18.37
C MET A 297 -6.79 -14.45 -17.42
N GLY A 298 -6.22 -14.81 -16.26
CA GLY A 298 -5.66 -13.83 -15.33
C GLY A 298 -4.51 -13.05 -15.94
N ALA A 299 -3.55 -13.73 -16.57
CA ALA A 299 -2.42 -13.08 -17.25
C ALA A 299 -2.88 -12.12 -18.35
N ALA A 300 -3.81 -12.56 -19.21
CA ALA A 300 -4.36 -11.72 -20.27
C ALA A 300 -5.09 -10.48 -19.72
N ALA A 301 -5.94 -10.67 -18.71
CA ALA A 301 -6.67 -9.58 -18.06
C ALA A 301 -5.72 -8.59 -17.37
N MET A 302 -4.75 -9.08 -16.61
CA MET A 302 -3.81 -8.24 -15.87
C MET A 302 -2.84 -7.50 -16.78
N TYR A 303 -2.43 -8.07 -17.91
CA TYR A 303 -1.70 -7.33 -18.94
C TYR A 303 -2.50 -6.12 -19.46
N MET A 304 -3.80 -6.28 -19.71
CA MET A 304 -4.64 -5.16 -20.16
C MET A 304 -4.90 -4.13 -19.04
N ILE A 305 -5.11 -4.61 -17.81
CA ILE A 305 -5.30 -3.76 -16.63
C ILE A 305 -4.02 -2.99 -16.31
N SER A 306 -2.84 -3.59 -16.44
CA SER A 306 -1.56 -2.95 -16.14
C SER A 306 -1.31 -1.75 -17.05
N LYS A 307 -1.65 -1.84 -18.34
CA LYS A 307 -1.60 -0.70 -19.28
C LYS A 307 -2.54 0.42 -18.88
N ARG A 308 -3.74 0.10 -18.40
CA ARG A 308 -4.70 1.11 -17.89
C ARG A 308 -4.22 1.75 -16.59
N LEU A 309 -3.66 0.96 -15.67
CA LEU A 309 -3.10 1.43 -14.42
C LEU A 309 -1.90 2.34 -14.65
N LYS A 310 -0.99 1.98 -15.58
CA LYS A 310 0.12 2.82 -16.01
C LYS A 310 -0.36 4.22 -16.42
N LYS A 311 -1.43 4.29 -17.23
CA LYS A 311 -2.03 5.57 -17.64
C LYS A 311 -2.71 6.31 -16.48
N ARG A 312 -3.43 5.60 -15.61
CA ARG A 312 -4.15 6.18 -14.46
C ARG A 312 -3.21 6.78 -13.40
N HIS A 313 -2.07 6.15 -13.19
CA HIS A 313 -1.08 6.55 -12.18
C HIS A 313 0.05 7.40 -12.77
N ASN A 314 -0.13 7.94 -13.99
CA ASN A 314 0.81 8.81 -14.69
C ASN A 314 2.26 8.27 -14.73
N LEU A 315 2.41 6.96 -14.93
CA LEU A 315 3.72 6.32 -15.03
C LEU A 315 4.29 6.51 -16.45
N THR A 316 5.59 6.78 -16.54
CA THR A 316 6.32 6.91 -17.82
C THR A 316 6.47 5.56 -18.52
N ASP A 317 6.97 5.58 -19.76
CA ASP A 317 7.19 4.34 -20.52
C ASP A 317 8.16 3.37 -19.85
N ASP A 318 9.22 3.90 -19.24
CA ASP A 318 10.04 3.14 -18.32
C ASP A 318 9.36 3.04 -16.94
N VAL A 319 8.58 1.98 -16.76
CA VAL A 319 7.87 1.68 -15.51
C VAL A 319 8.83 1.24 -14.39
N ARG A 320 10.02 0.74 -14.75
CA ARG A 320 11.03 0.26 -13.79
C ARG A 320 11.66 1.42 -13.02
N SER A 321 11.95 2.54 -13.69
CA SER A 321 12.48 3.74 -13.02
C SER A 321 11.61 4.20 -11.83
N HIS A 322 10.28 4.11 -11.94
CA HIS A 322 9.36 4.52 -10.86
C HIS A 322 9.48 3.64 -9.63
N ILE A 323 9.60 2.32 -9.80
CA ILE A 323 9.77 1.42 -8.65
C ILE A 323 11.18 1.53 -8.07
N TYR A 324 12.19 1.82 -8.88
CA TYR A 324 13.54 2.10 -8.38
C TYR A 324 13.57 3.36 -7.53
N GLN A 325 12.96 4.44 -8.00
CA GLN A 325 12.82 5.69 -7.24
C GLN A 325 12.06 5.47 -5.92
N ALA A 326 11.02 4.63 -5.92
CA ALA A 326 10.30 4.28 -4.69
C ALA A 326 11.17 3.49 -3.71
N CYS A 327 11.96 2.53 -4.20
CA CYS A 327 12.93 1.78 -3.40
C CYS A 327 14.03 2.69 -2.84
N ASP A 328 14.61 3.56 -3.68
CA ASP A 328 15.63 4.52 -3.27
C ASP A 328 15.08 5.50 -2.24
N LYS A 329 13.87 6.05 -2.45
CA LYS A 329 13.19 6.92 -1.48
C LYS A 329 13.08 6.26 -0.09
N TRP A 330 12.73 4.98 -0.04
CA TRP A 330 12.68 4.22 1.22
C TRP A 330 14.07 4.06 1.85
N THR A 331 15.07 3.63 1.07
CA THR A 331 16.44 3.43 1.60
C THR A 331 17.13 4.74 1.98
N ASP A 332 16.82 5.84 1.31
CA ASP A 332 17.35 7.16 1.66
C ASP A 332 16.74 7.68 2.95
N GLU A 333 15.48 7.34 3.26
CA GLU A 333 14.91 7.63 4.57
C GLU A 333 15.62 6.83 5.68
N LEU A 334 15.92 5.55 5.47
CA LEU A 334 16.70 4.74 6.42
C LEU A 334 18.08 5.37 6.68
N LYS A 335 18.78 5.80 5.62
CA LYS A 335 20.07 6.47 5.74
C LYS A 335 19.98 7.79 6.50
N LYS A 336 18.98 8.64 6.20
CA LYS A 336 18.76 9.92 6.91
C LYS A 336 18.56 9.71 8.40
N ARG A 337 17.84 8.66 8.78
CA ARG A 337 17.59 8.30 10.17
C ARG A 337 18.78 7.59 10.83
N ASN A 338 19.73 7.10 10.04
CA ASN A 338 20.86 6.31 10.50
C ASN A 338 20.41 5.08 11.33
N THR A 339 19.37 4.40 10.87
CA THR A 339 18.80 3.22 11.52
C THR A 339 18.76 2.03 10.56
N GLN A 340 18.81 0.81 11.10
CA GLN A 340 18.70 -0.41 10.29
C GLN A 340 17.28 -0.60 9.73
N PHE A 341 16.26 -0.23 10.51
CA PHE A 341 14.85 -0.30 10.16
C PHE A 341 14.17 1.05 10.43
N MET A 342 12.97 1.28 9.88
CA MET A 342 12.17 2.44 10.28
C MET A 342 11.83 2.40 11.77
N GLY A 343 11.67 1.19 12.33
CA GLY A 343 11.54 0.96 13.78
C GLY A 343 12.84 1.08 14.60
N GLY A 344 13.94 1.54 14.02
CA GLY A 344 15.23 1.64 14.69
C GLY A 344 16.02 0.33 14.65
N LYS A 345 16.07 -0.39 15.78
CA LYS A 345 16.80 -1.66 15.93
C LYS A 345 16.01 -2.90 15.51
N LYS A 346 14.68 -2.78 15.40
CA LYS A 346 13.78 -3.86 14.99
C LYS A 346 12.75 -3.30 13.99
N PRO A 347 12.22 -4.13 13.07
CA PRO A 347 11.14 -3.69 12.18
C PRO A 347 9.90 -3.19 12.94
N ASN A 348 9.35 -2.05 12.54
CA ASN A 348 8.03 -1.57 12.99
C ASN A 348 6.94 -1.89 11.96
N LEU A 349 5.71 -1.36 12.14
CA LEU A 349 4.62 -1.66 11.20
C LEU A 349 4.82 -1.04 9.81
N ALA A 350 5.60 0.04 9.70
CA ALA A 350 5.97 0.60 8.40
C ALA A 350 6.94 -0.31 7.64
N ASP A 351 7.97 -0.84 8.32
CA ASP A 351 8.87 -1.83 7.73
C ASP A 351 8.10 -3.05 7.21
N LEU A 352 7.18 -3.59 8.03
CA LEU A 352 6.36 -4.76 7.65
C LEU A 352 5.39 -4.46 6.51
N ALA A 353 4.86 -3.23 6.42
CA ALA A 353 4.00 -2.81 5.33
C ALA A 353 4.75 -2.77 4.00
N VAL A 354 5.91 -2.10 3.95
CA VAL A 354 6.74 -2.02 2.74
C VAL A 354 7.28 -3.39 2.36
N PHE A 355 7.78 -4.16 3.34
CA PHE A 355 8.27 -5.52 3.12
C PHE A 355 7.16 -6.42 2.57
N GLY A 356 5.96 -6.37 3.15
CA GLY A 356 4.79 -7.08 2.67
C GLY A 356 4.45 -6.77 1.21
N VAL A 357 4.43 -5.49 0.83
CA VAL A 357 4.17 -5.09 -0.56
C VAL A 357 5.25 -5.62 -1.50
N LEU A 358 6.54 -5.46 -1.18
CA LEU A 358 7.64 -5.92 -2.04
C LEU A 358 7.75 -7.45 -2.10
N SER A 359 7.42 -8.16 -1.02
CA SER A 359 7.44 -9.63 -1.00
C SER A 359 6.43 -10.26 -1.97
N SER A 360 5.40 -9.51 -2.39
CA SER A 360 4.43 -9.99 -3.39
C SER A 360 5.00 -10.19 -4.79
N MET A 361 6.14 -9.56 -5.08
CA MET A 361 6.86 -9.73 -6.34
C MET A 361 8.13 -10.57 -6.18
N GLU A 362 8.44 -11.08 -4.99
CA GLU A 362 9.63 -11.90 -4.76
C GLU A 362 9.59 -13.15 -5.66
N GLY A 363 10.57 -13.32 -6.55
CA GLY A 363 10.58 -14.39 -7.55
C GLY A 363 10.18 -13.95 -8.97
N CYS A 364 9.60 -12.76 -9.11
CA CYS A 364 9.37 -12.14 -10.41
C CYS A 364 10.64 -11.42 -10.92
N LEU A 365 10.76 -11.25 -12.24
CA LEU A 365 11.83 -10.47 -12.86
C LEU A 365 11.90 -9.04 -12.30
N ALA A 366 10.75 -8.42 -12.05
CA ALA A 366 10.67 -7.07 -11.48
C ALA A 366 11.37 -6.94 -10.12
N PHE A 367 11.31 -7.97 -9.28
CA PHE A 367 11.97 -7.95 -7.98
C PHE A 367 13.47 -8.08 -8.12
N LYS A 368 13.94 -8.98 -9.00
CA LYS A 368 15.36 -9.09 -9.35
C LYS A 368 15.92 -7.76 -9.83
N ASP A 369 15.21 -7.11 -10.75
CA ASP A 369 15.56 -5.79 -11.27
C ASP A 369 15.67 -4.73 -10.15
N CYS A 370 14.77 -4.73 -9.17
CA CYS A 370 14.86 -3.86 -8.01
C CYS A 370 16.09 -4.14 -7.13
N LEU A 371 16.49 -5.40 -6.96
CA LEU A 371 17.69 -5.76 -6.20
C LEU A 371 18.97 -5.33 -6.92
N ASP A 372 19.02 -5.50 -8.24
CA ASP A 372 20.20 -5.21 -9.05
C ASP A 372 20.42 -3.68 -9.23
N ASN A 373 19.34 -2.89 -9.24
CA ASN A 373 19.40 -1.46 -9.58
C ASN A 373 19.18 -0.52 -8.39
N THR A 374 18.97 -1.04 -7.18
CA THR A 374 18.73 -0.22 -5.98
C THR A 374 19.43 -0.80 -4.75
N LYS A 375 19.47 -0.04 -3.65
CA LYS A 375 20.05 -0.51 -2.38
C LYS A 375 19.05 -1.20 -1.45
N ILE A 376 17.86 -1.55 -1.96
CA ILE A 376 16.76 -2.09 -1.13
C ILE A 376 17.05 -3.49 -0.58
N GLY A 377 17.91 -4.26 -1.26
CA GLY A 377 18.13 -5.68 -0.97
C GLY A 377 18.59 -5.96 0.46
N SER A 378 19.57 -5.20 0.98
CA SER A 378 20.09 -5.41 2.34
C SER A 378 18.97 -5.29 3.38
N TRP A 379 18.19 -4.21 3.34
CA TRP A 379 17.08 -4.01 4.26
C TRP A 379 15.99 -5.08 4.06
N PHE A 380 15.68 -5.45 2.82
CA PHE A 380 14.63 -6.44 2.53
C PHE A 380 14.96 -7.80 3.16
N TYR A 381 16.18 -8.29 2.97
CA TYR A 381 16.61 -9.58 3.51
C TYR A 381 16.78 -9.55 5.04
N ASP A 382 17.17 -8.41 5.62
CA ASP A 382 17.19 -8.22 7.07
C ASP A 382 15.77 -8.33 7.66
N VAL A 383 14.78 -7.62 7.10
CA VAL A 383 13.38 -7.73 7.53
C VAL A 383 12.87 -9.16 7.33
N LYS A 384 13.18 -9.79 6.19
CA LYS A 384 12.80 -11.18 5.91
C LYS A 384 13.34 -12.14 6.96
N ALA A 385 14.60 -11.99 7.38
CA ALA A 385 15.19 -12.82 8.43
C ALA A 385 14.47 -12.66 9.78
N HIS A 386 14.07 -11.42 10.13
CA HIS A 386 13.26 -11.16 11.32
C HIS A 386 11.87 -11.80 11.26
N VAL A 387 11.20 -11.69 10.11
CA VAL A 387 9.88 -12.30 9.88
C VAL A 387 9.97 -13.83 9.96
N GLN A 388 10.96 -14.44 9.29
CA GLN A 388 11.13 -15.88 9.25
C GLN A 388 11.54 -16.48 10.60
N ARG A 389 12.35 -15.78 11.39
CA ARG A 389 12.78 -16.25 12.73
C ARG A 389 11.61 -16.52 13.67
N ASN A 390 10.55 -15.70 13.58
CA ASN A 390 9.39 -15.79 14.46
C ASN A 390 8.23 -16.56 13.83
N ARG A 391 8.32 -16.89 12.55
CA ARG A 391 7.25 -17.56 11.80
C ARG A 391 7.00 -18.97 12.35
N GLY A 392 5.73 -19.32 12.54
CA GLY A 392 5.32 -20.67 12.89
C GLY A 392 5.55 -21.69 11.77
N ASN A 393 5.47 -22.97 12.10
CA ASN A 393 5.61 -24.05 11.13
C ASN A 393 4.34 -24.17 10.28
N GLY A 394 4.51 -24.25 8.96
CA GLY A 394 3.42 -24.54 8.05
C GLY A 394 3.08 -26.03 8.08
N VAL A 395 1.82 -26.35 8.35
CA VAL A 395 1.28 -27.71 8.35
C VAL A 395 0.07 -27.74 7.42
N PRO A 396 -0.07 -28.78 6.56
CA PRO A 396 -1.32 -29.03 5.85
C PRO A 396 -2.48 -29.10 6.85
N ALA A 397 -3.61 -28.47 6.51
CA ALA A 397 -4.78 -28.42 7.37
C ALA A 397 -5.54 -29.75 7.41
#